data_AF-A0A8X7BWM9-F1
#
_entry.id   AF-A0A8X7BWM9-F1
#
_cell.length_a   1.000
_cell.length_b   1.000
_cell.length_c   1.000
_cell.angle_alpha   90.00
_cell.angle_beta   90.00
_cell.angle_gamma   90.00
#
_symmetry.space_group_name_H-M   'P 1'
#
loop_
_entity.id
_entity.type
_entity.pdbx_description
1 polymer ?
#
loop_
_entity_poly.entity_id
_entity_poly.type
_entity_poly.pdbx_seq_one_letter_code
_entity_poly.pdbx_strand_id
1 'polypeptide(L)'
;MWSRPHKLSDRDARAIVRKVKKNPKISAPKLADQIATASGKKVHPETLRRILRSGGYNGRVSRKKPFISSVNQQKRLDFASAHVDKDFDFWKTVVFTDESKFNVFGKIDSNLKTKHFLKAFTTPPRNK
;
A
#
# COMPACT_ATOMS: atom_id res chain seq x y z
N MET A 1 15.38 -35.85 -25.25
CA MET A 1 14.80 -34.50 -25.05
C MET A 1 15.75 -33.71 -24.16
N TRP A 2 16.67 -32.93 -24.74
CA TRP A 2 17.64 -32.14 -23.96
C TRP A 2 17.14 -30.71 -23.80
N SER A 3 16.79 -30.33 -22.58
CA SER A 3 16.48 -28.94 -22.23
C SER A 3 17.71 -28.24 -21.68
N ARG A 4 17.82 -26.92 -21.93
CA ARG A 4 18.91 -26.10 -21.42
C ARG A 4 18.73 -25.88 -19.90
N PRO A 5 19.74 -26.18 -19.06
CA PRO A 5 19.64 -25.95 -17.62
C PRO A 5 19.53 -24.47 -17.27
N HIS A 6 18.76 -24.16 -16.22
CA HIS A 6 18.64 -22.81 -15.70
C HIS A 6 19.92 -22.37 -14.98
N LYS A 7 20.32 -21.10 -15.16
CA LYS A 7 21.50 -20.52 -14.49
C LYS A 7 21.29 -20.34 -12.97
N LEU A 8 20.04 -20.14 -12.55
CA LEU A 8 19.64 -20.04 -11.15
C LEU A 8 18.98 -21.35 -10.73
N SER A 9 19.35 -21.83 -9.54
CA SER A 9 18.72 -23.00 -8.92
C SER A 9 17.42 -22.62 -8.22
N ASP A 10 16.61 -23.61 -7.85
CA ASP A 10 15.40 -23.38 -7.04
C ASP A 10 15.72 -22.78 -5.66
N ARG A 11 16.92 -23.05 -5.13
CA ARG A 11 17.40 -22.41 -3.90
C ARG A 11 17.63 -20.90 -4.12
N ASP A 12 18.19 -20.53 -5.27
CA ASP A 12 18.40 -19.13 -5.63
C ASP A 12 17.05 -18.43 -5.85
N ALA A 13 16.11 -19.07 -6.55
CA ALA A 13 14.75 -18.54 -6.74
C ALA A 13 14.03 -18.28 -5.40
N ARG A 14 14.09 -19.22 -4.46
CA ARG A 14 13.55 -19.03 -3.10
C ARG A 14 14.27 -17.92 -2.33
N ALA A 15 15.58 -17.76 -2.51
CA ALA A 15 16.33 -16.66 -1.89
C ALA A 15 15.94 -15.28 -2.46
N ILE A 16 15.73 -15.21 -3.78
CA ILE A 16 15.25 -14.02 -4.49
C ILE A 16 13.88 -13.57 -3.92
N VAL A 17 12.94 -14.50 -3.82
CA VAL A 17 11.60 -14.23 -3.29
C VAL A 17 11.66 -13.73 -1.84
N ARG A 18 12.48 -14.37 -1.00
CA ARG A 18 12.68 -13.92 0.40
C ARG A 18 13.25 -12.51 0.49
N LYS A 19 14.21 -12.14 -0.37
CA LYS A 19 14.77 -10.78 -0.42
C LYS A 19 13.69 -9.75 -0.78
N VAL A 20 12.88 -10.02 -1.79
CA VAL A 20 11.79 -9.13 -2.20
C VAL A 20 10.70 -9.03 -1.13
N LYS A 21 10.40 -10.12 -0.42
CA LYS A 21 9.45 -10.09 0.71
C LYS A 21 9.93 -9.19 1.85
N LYS A 22 11.24 -9.18 2.14
CA LYS A 22 11.83 -8.31 3.17
C LYS A 22 11.86 -6.84 2.74
N ASN A 23 12.16 -6.56 1.48
CA ASN A 23 12.17 -5.21 0.93
C ASN A 23 11.43 -5.16 -0.43
N PRO A 24 10.11 -4.91 -0.43
CA PRO A 24 9.29 -4.96 -1.65
C PRO A 24 9.59 -3.81 -2.63
N LYS A 25 10.37 -2.81 -2.23
CA LYS A 25 10.74 -1.65 -3.07
C LYS A 25 12.01 -1.90 -3.89
N ILE A 26 12.67 -3.04 -3.73
CA ILE A 26 13.91 -3.32 -4.47
C ILE A 26 13.63 -3.49 -5.97
N SER A 27 14.41 -2.82 -6.81
CA SER A 27 14.28 -2.94 -8.26
C SER A 27 14.97 -4.20 -8.78
N ALA A 28 14.48 -4.75 -9.89
CA ALA A 28 15.07 -5.94 -10.50
C ALA A 28 16.55 -5.77 -10.91
N PRO A 29 17.01 -4.62 -11.45
CA PRO A 29 18.44 -4.41 -11.71
C PRO A 29 19.28 -4.45 -10.44
N LYS A 30 18.88 -3.72 -9.40
CA LYS A 30 19.59 -3.71 -8.11
C LYS A 30 19.64 -5.10 -7.48
N LEU A 31 18.56 -5.88 -7.63
CA LEU A 31 18.51 -7.27 -7.17
C LEU A 31 19.46 -8.17 -7.97
N ALA A 32 19.63 -7.95 -9.27
CA ALA A 32 20.60 -8.66 -10.10
C ALA A 32 22.04 -8.39 -9.66
N ASP A 33 22.37 -7.14 -9.36
CA ASP A 33 23.69 -6.77 -8.84
C ASP A 33 23.96 -7.45 -7.49
N GLN A 34 22.98 -7.43 -6.58
CA GLN A 34 23.10 -8.13 -5.29
C GLN A 34 23.29 -9.65 -5.41
N ILE A 35 22.73 -10.28 -6.45
CA ILE A 35 22.91 -11.71 -6.70
C ILE A 35 24.28 -11.97 -7.32
N ALA A 36 24.72 -11.10 -8.22
CA ALA A 36 26.07 -11.18 -8.79
C ALA A 36 27.13 -11.07 -7.69
N THR A 37 26.99 -10.13 -6.74
CA THR A 37 27.92 -10.01 -5.61
C THR A 37 27.85 -11.20 -4.64
N ALA A 38 26.66 -11.72 -4.34
CA ALA A 38 26.51 -12.77 -3.32
C ALA A 38 26.82 -14.18 -3.82
N SER A 39 26.65 -14.45 -5.12
CA SER A 39 26.74 -15.80 -5.68
C SER A 39 27.63 -15.91 -6.90
N GLY A 40 28.21 -14.80 -7.38
CA GLY A 40 29.00 -14.73 -8.62
C GLY A 40 28.17 -14.89 -9.90
N LYS A 41 26.85 -15.06 -9.80
CA LYS A 41 25.97 -15.37 -10.93
C LYS A 41 25.42 -14.09 -11.55
N LYS A 42 26.02 -13.63 -12.64
CA LYS A 42 25.46 -12.51 -13.44
C LYS A 42 24.20 -12.96 -14.18
N VAL A 43 23.07 -12.31 -13.88
CA VAL A 43 21.76 -12.62 -14.47
C VAL A 43 21.11 -11.35 -15.01
N HIS A 44 20.40 -11.47 -16.14
CA HIS A 44 19.65 -10.33 -16.68
C HIS A 44 18.45 -10.03 -15.77
N PRO A 45 18.10 -8.76 -15.50
CA PRO A 45 16.97 -8.40 -14.64
C PRO A 45 15.64 -9.04 -15.04
N GLU A 46 15.44 -9.30 -16.34
CA GLU A 46 14.22 -9.98 -16.80
C GLU A 46 14.09 -11.42 -16.29
N THR A 47 15.20 -12.12 -16.08
CA THR A 47 15.17 -13.46 -15.46
C THR A 47 14.58 -13.39 -14.06
N LEU A 48 14.96 -12.37 -13.29
CA LEU A 48 14.42 -12.15 -11.96
C LEU A 48 12.94 -11.77 -12.01
N ARG A 49 12.53 -10.93 -12.96
CA ARG A 49 11.12 -10.60 -13.13
C ARG A 49 10.28 -11.84 -13.45
N ARG A 50 10.77 -12.76 -14.29
CA ARG A 50 10.07 -14.03 -14.58
C ARG A 50 9.92 -14.89 -13.32
N ILE A 51 10.98 -15.06 -12.53
CA ILE A 51 10.94 -15.80 -11.25
C ILE A 51 9.97 -15.16 -10.27
N LEU A 52 9.95 -13.83 -10.19
CA LEU A 52 9.04 -13.10 -9.31
C LEU A 52 7.59 -13.28 -9.76
N ARG A 53 7.30 -13.17 -11.06
CA ARG A 53 5.95 -13.39 -11.61
C ARG A 53 5.47 -14.83 -11.42
N SER A 54 6.33 -15.83 -11.60
CA SER A 54 5.97 -17.23 -11.33
C SER A 54 5.68 -17.48 -9.85
N GLY A 55 6.29 -16.69 -8.95
CA GLY A 55 5.96 -16.65 -7.52
C GLY A 55 4.79 -15.74 -7.15
N GLY A 56 4.06 -15.16 -8.11
CA GLY A 56 2.91 -14.26 -7.87
C GLY A 56 3.25 -12.81 -7.54
N TYR A 57 4.52 -12.41 -7.63
CA TYR A 57 4.97 -11.05 -7.33
C TYR A 57 4.95 -10.16 -8.58
N ASN A 58 4.19 -9.07 -8.49
CA ASN A 58 4.08 -8.06 -9.54
C ASN A 58 4.49 -6.69 -9.01
N GLY A 59 5.10 -5.89 -9.88
CA GLY A 59 5.40 -4.49 -9.56
C GLY A 59 4.10 -3.69 -9.41
N ARG A 60 3.95 -2.99 -8.28
CA ARG A 60 2.82 -2.08 -8.04
C ARG A 60 3.30 -0.80 -7.35
N VAL A 61 2.59 0.30 -7.59
CA VAL A 61 2.82 1.57 -6.91
C VAL A 61 2.08 1.56 -5.57
N SER A 62 2.78 1.85 -4.48
CA SER A 62 2.16 1.99 -3.16
C SER A 62 1.20 3.18 -3.13
N ARG A 63 -0.01 2.99 -2.58
CA ARG A 63 -0.97 4.08 -2.39
C ARG A 63 -0.41 5.08 -1.36
N LYS A 64 -0.54 6.38 -1.65
CA LYS A 64 -0.25 7.44 -0.68
C LYS A 64 -1.26 7.33 0.46
N LYS A 65 -0.78 7.28 1.70
CA LYS A 65 -1.59 7.28 2.92
C LYS A 65 -1.11 8.42 3.83
N PRO A 66 -2.02 9.11 4.54
CA PRO A 66 -1.60 10.05 5.56
C PRO A 66 -0.82 9.32 6.65
N PHE A 67 0.16 10.00 7.23
CA PHE A 67 0.87 9.48 8.39
C PHE A 67 -0.07 9.48 9.60
N ILE A 68 -0.10 8.37 10.35
CA ILE A 68 -0.91 8.23 11.57
C ILE A 68 0.07 7.89 12.69
N SER A 69 0.10 8.74 13.73
CA SER A 69 0.92 8.50 14.93
C SER A 69 0.47 7.23 15.65
N SER A 70 1.37 6.61 16.43
CA SER A 70 1.05 5.43 17.25
C SER A 70 -0.15 5.66 18.17
N VAL A 71 -0.20 6.82 18.83
CA VAL A 71 -1.32 7.23 19.69
C VAL A 71 -2.63 7.29 18.92
N ASN A 72 -2.64 7.88 17.71
CA ASN A 72 -3.85 7.96 16.90
C ASN A 72 -4.26 6.60 16.31
N GLN A 73 -3.31 5.70 16.05
CA GLN A 73 -3.62 4.32 15.66
C GLN A 73 -4.36 3.59 16.79
N GLN A 74 -3.89 3.72 18.03
CA GLN A 74 -4.54 3.09 19.19
C GLN A 74 -5.95 3.65 19.39
N LYS A 75 -6.12 4.97 19.43
CA LYS A 75 -7.45 5.60 19.57
C LYS A 75 -8.44 5.17 18.50
N ARG A 76 -7.97 5.03 17.25
CA ARG A 76 -8.80 4.53 16.14
C ARG A 76 -9.19 3.07 16.33
N LEU A 77 -8.28 2.24 16.83
CA LEU A 77 -8.54 0.83 17.10
C LEU A 77 -9.52 0.65 18.27
N ASP A 78 -9.36 1.42 19.35
CA ASP A 78 -10.26 1.40 20.51
C ASP A 78 -11.66 1.84 20.10
N PHE A 79 -11.76 2.92 19.33
CA PHE A 79 -13.04 3.39 18.79
C PHE A 79 -13.70 2.31 17.91
N ALA A 80 -12.94 1.71 16.98
CA ALA A 80 -13.47 0.66 16.11
C ALA A 80 -13.93 -0.56 16.91
N SER A 81 -13.13 -1.03 17.87
CA SER A 81 -13.47 -2.18 18.72
C SER A 81 -14.71 -1.93 19.56
N ALA A 82 -14.85 -0.72 20.14
CA ALA A 82 -16.02 -0.37 20.95
C ALA A 82 -17.33 -0.23 20.15
N HIS A 83 -17.22 -0.04 18.82
CA HIS A 83 -18.38 0.26 17.97
C HIS A 83 -18.63 -0.78 16.86
N VAL A 84 -17.82 -1.84 16.74
CA VAL A 84 -17.93 -2.84 15.64
C VAL A 84 -19.25 -3.61 15.67
N ASP A 85 -19.75 -3.91 16.86
CA ASP A 85 -20.99 -4.68 17.08
C ASP A 85 -22.22 -3.79 17.27
N LYS A 86 -22.10 -2.47 17.06
CA LYS A 86 -23.24 -1.55 17.15
C LYS A 86 -24.23 -1.83 16.03
N ASP A 87 -25.51 -1.84 16.40
CA ASP A 87 -26.60 -2.10 15.49
C ASP A 87 -26.90 -0.91 14.57
N PHE A 88 -27.75 -1.17 13.59
CA PHE A 88 -28.10 -0.18 12.58
C PHE A 88 -28.83 1.03 13.17
N ASP A 89 -29.68 0.81 14.17
CA ASP A 89 -30.46 1.89 14.78
C ASP A 89 -29.58 2.83 15.59
N PHE A 90 -28.53 2.33 16.26
CA PHE A 90 -27.50 3.20 16.84
C PHE A 90 -26.88 4.13 15.79
N TRP A 91 -26.44 3.60 14.64
CA TRP A 91 -25.76 4.42 13.62
C TRP A 91 -26.67 5.46 12.96
N LYS A 92 -28.00 5.23 12.89
CA LYS A 92 -28.96 6.25 12.44
C LYS A 92 -28.95 7.51 13.30
N THR A 93 -28.61 7.38 14.58
CA THR A 93 -28.56 8.51 15.52
C THR A 93 -27.24 9.28 15.45
N VAL A 94 -26.21 8.74 14.81
CA VAL A 94 -24.87 9.33 14.78
C VAL A 94 -24.71 10.19 13.53
N VAL A 95 -24.44 11.49 13.73
CA VAL A 95 -24.11 12.41 12.65
C VAL A 95 -22.61 12.67 12.64
N PHE A 96 -21.96 12.39 11.51
CA PHE A 96 -20.56 12.73 11.30
C PHE A 96 -20.44 14.07 10.58
N THR A 97 -19.65 14.97 11.16
CA THR A 97 -19.30 16.27 10.57
C THR A 97 -17.80 16.36 10.41
N ASP A 98 -17.36 16.85 9.26
CA ASP A 98 -15.96 17.19 9.00
C ASP A 98 -15.87 18.53 8.28
N GLU A 99 -14.78 19.25 8.52
CA GLU A 99 -14.46 20.49 7.83
C GLU A 99 -13.52 20.21 6.67
N SER A 100 -13.98 20.51 5.46
CA SER A 100 -13.15 20.38 4.25
C SER A 100 -12.91 21.73 3.62
N LYS A 101 -11.66 22.00 3.22
CA LYS A 101 -11.29 23.20 2.47
C LYS A 101 -11.67 23.04 1.00
N PHE A 102 -12.48 23.95 0.47
CA PHE A 102 -12.78 24.07 -0.96
C PHE A 102 -12.18 25.38 -1.49
N ASN A 103 -11.36 25.30 -2.52
CA ASN A 103 -10.84 26.48 -3.21
C ASN A 103 -11.79 26.83 -4.35
N VAL A 104 -12.47 27.98 -4.25
CA VAL A 104 -13.50 28.41 -5.22
C VAL A 104 -12.89 29.06 -6.47
N PHE A 105 -11.66 29.59 -6.39
CA PHE A 105 -10.94 30.17 -7.53
C PHE A 105 -9.49 29.68 -7.56
N GLY A 106 -8.92 29.62 -8.77
CA GLY A 106 -7.57 29.08 -9.03
C GLY A 106 -6.44 30.02 -8.59
N LYS A 107 -5.37 29.39 -8.09
CA LYS A 107 -4.11 29.92 -7.53
C LYS A 107 -4.16 30.36 -6.05
N ILE A 108 -3.15 29.89 -5.32
CA ILE A 108 -2.98 30.08 -3.87
C ILE A 108 -2.39 31.48 -3.66
N ASP A 109 -3.26 32.47 -3.54
CA ASP A 109 -2.90 33.75 -2.93
C ASP A 109 -3.35 33.71 -1.48
N SER A 110 -2.45 34.06 -0.57
CA SER A 110 -2.54 33.88 0.90
C SER A 110 -3.63 34.71 1.60
N ASN A 111 -4.53 35.36 0.86
CA ASN A 111 -5.51 36.32 1.39
C ASN A 111 -6.94 36.16 0.84
N LEU A 112 -7.39 34.93 0.58
CA LEU A 112 -8.79 34.67 0.22
C LEU A 112 -9.60 34.17 1.41
N LYS A 113 -10.72 34.86 1.67
CA LYS A 113 -11.74 34.53 2.68
C LYS A 113 -12.14 33.06 2.55
N THR A 114 -11.76 32.26 3.54
CA THR A 114 -12.18 30.87 3.70
C THR A 114 -13.63 30.83 4.15
N LYS A 115 -14.49 30.16 3.37
CA LYS A 115 -15.83 29.78 3.84
C LYS A 115 -15.76 28.35 4.36
N HIS A 116 -16.01 28.16 5.64
CA HIS A 116 -16.17 26.84 6.25
C HIS A 116 -17.56 26.33 5.90
N PHE A 117 -17.64 25.20 5.21
CA PHE A 117 -18.91 24.52 4.93
C PHE A 117 -18.94 23.22 5.72
N LEU A 118 -19.95 23.08 6.59
CA LEU A 118 -20.23 21.82 7.27
C LEU A 118 -20.84 20.84 6.26
N LYS A 119 -20.23 19.66 6.10
CA LYS A 119 -20.87 18.53 5.43
C LYS A 119 -21.29 17.53 6.48
N ALA A 120 -22.60 17.35 6.64
CA ALA A 120 -23.15 16.25 7.41
C ALA A 120 -23.22 15.02 6.50
N PHE A 121 -22.63 13.91 6.93
CA PHE A 121 -22.73 12.63 6.23
C PHE A 121 -23.55 11.67 7.10
N THR A 122 -24.70 11.25 6.58
CA THR A 122 -25.37 10.02 7.03
C THR A 122 -24.77 8.88 6.20
N THR A 123 -24.14 7.89 6.82
CA THR A 123 -23.59 6.76 6.08
C THR A 123 -24.74 6.00 5.39
N PRO A 124 -24.73 5.80 4.05
CA PRO A 124 -25.68 4.89 3.42
C PRO A 124 -25.27 3.45 3.77
N PRO A 125 -26.23 2.55 4.05
CA PRO A 125 -25.93 1.19 4.47
C PRO A 125 -25.16 0.44 3.38
N ARG A 126 -24.08 -0.24 3.79
CA ARG A 126 -23.44 -1.28 2.99
C ARG A 126 -24.32 -2.51 3.07
N ASN A 127 -25.13 -2.76 2.04
CA ASN A 127 -25.85 -4.03 1.90
C ASN A 127 -24.83 -5.17 1.91
N LYS A 128 -25.06 -6.17 2.77
CA LYS A 128 -24.38 -7.46 2.75
C LYS A 128 -24.80 -8.24 1.51
#